data_AF-A0A7H0GWS0-F1
#
_entry.id   AF-A0A7H0GWS0-F1
#
_cell.length_a   1.000
_cell.length_b   1.000
_cell.length_c   1.000
_cell.angle_alpha   90.00
_cell.angle_beta   90.00
_cell.angle_gamma   90.00
#
_symmetry.space_group_name_H-M   'P 1'
#
loop_
_entity.id
_entity.type
_entity.pdbx_description
1 polymer ?
#
loop_
_entity_poly.entity_id
_entity_poly.type
_entity_poly.pdbx_seq_one_letter_code
_entity_poly.pdbx_strand_id
1 'polypeptide(L)' 'MAGTDYVLNRGEGQQLLLSCTTDSEVRQVYWYVNDEFLRAAPATERVFFRPSAGPLKISCADDHGRNTDIQITVTEL' A
#
# COMPACT_ATOMS: atom_id res chain seq x y z
N MET A 1 -14.04 3.57 -11.36
CA MET A 1 -13.37 3.36 -10.06
C MET A 1 -13.86 2.01 -9.53
N ALA A 2 -13.05 0.97 -9.63
CA ALA A 2 -13.36 -0.34 -9.08
C ALA A 2 -12.57 -0.48 -7.77
N GLY A 3 -13.26 -0.57 -6.64
CA GLY A 3 -12.63 -0.98 -5.38
C GLY A 3 -12.21 -2.44 -5.49
N THR A 4 -11.04 -2.77 -4.98
CA THR A 4 -10.54 -4.16 -4.98
C THR A 4 -10.72 -4.72 -3.56
N ASP A 5 -11.44 -5.82 -3.44
CA ASP A 5 -11.66 -6.49 -2.15
C ASP A 5 -10.60 -7.58 -1.91
N TYR A 6 -10.02 -7.60 -0.71
CA TYR A 6 -9.01 -8.58 -0.30
C TYR A 6 -9.48 -9.34 0.94
N VAL A 7 -9.40 -10.67 0.88
CA VAL A 7 -9.73 -11.55 2.00
C VAL A 7 -8.45 -12.06 2.63
N LEU A 8 -8.25 -11.83 3.93
CA LEU A 8 -7.08 -12.29 4.68
C LEU A 8 -7.49 -13.30 5.76
N ASN A 9 -6.69 -14.36 5.93
CA ASN A 9 -6.91 -15.34 6.98
C ASN A 9 -6.18 -14.93 8.27
N ARG A 10 -6.93 -14.77 9.38
CA ARG A 10 -6.38 -14.34 10.69
C ARG A 10 -5.29 -15.27 11.24
N GLY A 11 -5.35 -16.57 10.94
CA GLY A 11 -4.48 -17.58 11.55
C GLY A 11 -3.04 -17.56 11.05
N GLU A 12 -2.78 -16.97 9.88
CA GLU A 12 -1.51 -17.16 9.17
C GLU A 12 -0.59 -15.93 9.19
N GLY A 13 -0.98 -14.84 9.87
CA GLY A 13 -0.16 -13.62 9.93
C GLY A 13 0.08 -12.98 8.57
N GLN A 14 -0.89 -13.14 7.66
CA GLN A 14 -0.83 -12.73 6.25
C GLN A 14 -0.52 -11.23 6.12
N GLN A 15 0.33 -10.90 5.14
CA GLN A 15 0.75 -9.54 4.86
C GLN A 15 0.28 -9.13 3.47
N LEU A 16 -0.01 -7.85 3.30
CA LEU A 16 -0.21 -7.26 1.99
C LEU A 16 1.12 -6.75 1.45
N LEU A 17 1.39 -7.04 0.18
CA LEU A 17 2.51 -6.50 -0.56
C LEU A 17 2.10 -5.16 -1.19
N LEU A 18 2.84 -4.11 -0.85
CA LEU A 18 2.86 -2.83 -1.53
C LEU A 18 4.03 -2.81 -2.51
N SER A 19 3.72 -2.52 -3.76
CA SER A 19 4.68 -2.30 -4.84
C SER A 19 4.09 -1.31 -5.83
N CYS A 20 4.95 -0.56 -6.49
CA CYS A 20 4.56 0.39 -7.52
C CYS A 20 5.47 0.29 -8.74
N THR A 21 5.02 0.86 -9.85
CA THR A 21 5.85 1.13 -11.02
C THR A 21 5.99 2.64 -11.11
N THR A 22 7.22 3.12 -11.26
CA THR A 22 7.55 4.55 -11.34
C THR A 22 8.36 4.83 -12.60
N ASP A 23 8.47 6.10 -12.98
CA ASP A 23 9.45 6.52 -13.97
C ASP A 23 10.88 6.26 -13.46
N SER A 24 11.83 6.12 -14.39
CA SER A 24 13.21 5.72 -14.11
C SER A 24 14.02 6.69 -13.24
N GLU A 25 13.56 7.94 -13.14
CA GLU A 25 14.18 9.01 -12.34
C GLU A 25 13.81 8.95 -10.86
N VAL A 26 12.68 8.31 -10.52
CA VAL A 26 12.21 8.16 -9.15
C VAL A 26 13.12 7.21 -8.39
N ARG A 27 13.61 7.66 -7.24
CA ARG A 27 14.47 6.85 -6.38
C ARG A 27 13.73 6.36 -5.16
N GLN A 28 12.90 7.22 -4.59
CA GLN A 28 12.22 6.95 -3.34
C GLN A 28 10.71 7.16 -3.46
N VAL A 29 9.97 6.28 -2.79
CA VAL A 29 8.53 6.38 -2.61
C VAL A 29 8.18 6.38 -1.12
N TYR A 30 7.03 6.95 -0.82
CA TYR A 30 6.47 7.14 0.51
C TYR A 30 5.10 6.49 0.54
N TRP A 31 4.94 5.49 1.40
CA TRP A 31 3.70 4.77 1.56
C TRP A 31 2.92 5.35 2.73
N TYR A 32 1.62 5.55 2.52
CA TYR A 32 0.67 5.95 3.54
C TYR A 32 -0.49 4.96 3.61
N VAL A 33 -0.99 4.73 4.81
CA VAL A 33 -2.19 3.94 5.07
C VAL A 33 -3.14 4.83 5.88
N ASN A 34 -4.34 5.05 5.36
CA ASN A 34 -5.33 5.96 5.96
C ASN A 34 -4.76 7.35 6.26
N ASP A 35 -4.03 7.91 5.29
CA ASP A 35 -3.37 9.22 5.36
C ASP A 35 -2.26 9.32 6.44
N GLU A 36 -1.91 8.21 7.10
CA GLU A 36 -0.79 8.12 8.03
C GLU A 36 0.46 7.56 7.36
N PHE A 37 1.62 8.16 7.65
CA PHE A 37 2.89 7.72 7.10
C PHE A 37 3.26 6.32 7.60
N LEU A 38 3.37 5.37 6.68
CA LEU A 38 3.82 4.01 6.99
C LEU A 38 5.35 3.93 6.95
N ARG A 39 5.95 4.25 5.79
CA ARG A 39 7.41 4.28 5.59
C ARG A 39 7.81 4.87 4.24
N ALA A 40 9.07 5.24 4.14
CA ALA A 40 9.75 5.44 2.86
C ALA A 40 10.44 4.14 2.41
N ALA A 41 10.59 3.96 1.10
CA ALA A 41 11.25 2.82 0.48
C ALA A 41 11.84 3.19 -0.89
N PRO A 42 12.89 2.51 -1.39
CA PRO A 42 13.26 2.58 -2.80
C PRO A 42 12.07 2.23 -3.70
N ALA A 43 11.97 2.86 -4.86
CA ALA A 43 10.84 2.66 -5.79
C ALA A 43 10.61 1.20 -6.22
N THR A 44 11.65 0.36 -6.12
CA THR A 44 11.63 -1.06 -6.50
C THR A 44 11.45 -2.02 -5.33
N GLU A 45 11.41 -1.53 -4.08
CA GLU A 45 11.31 -2.39 -2.90
C GLU A 45 9.91 -2.99 -2.77
N ARG A 46 9.86 -4.27 -2.39
CA ARG A 46 8.63 -4.98 -1.99
C ARG A 46 8.35 -4.72 -0.52
N VAL A 47 7.37 -3.88 -0.23
CA VAL A 47 7.02 -3.52 1.16
C VAL A 47 5.86 -4.39 1.63
N PHE A 48 6.10 -5.21 2.66
CA PHE A 48 5.04 -6.01 3.28
C PHE A 48 4.53 -5.34 4.55
N PHE A 49 3.21 -5.21 4.70
CA PHE A 49 2.60 -4.70 5.93
C PHE A 49 1.39 -5.55 6.35
N ARG A 50 1.01 -5.46 7.62
CA ARG A 50 -0.17 -6.14 8.16
C ARG A 50 -1.31 -5.12 8.30
N PRO A 51 -2.36 -5.19 7.47
CA PRO A 51 -3.51 -4.32 7.62
C PRO A 51 -4.41 -4.73 8.78
N SER A 52 -5.17 -3.77 9.32
CA SER A 52 -6.37 -4.05 10.09
C SER A 52 -7.54 -4.38 9.16
N ALA A 53 -8.52 -5.15 9.63
CA ALA A 53 -9.76 -5.37 8.90
C ALA A 53 -10.54 -4.06 8.71
N GLY A 54 -11.26 -3.96 7.59
CA GLY A 54 -12.06 -2.81 7.21
C GLY A 54 -11.58 -2.11 5.94
N PRO A 55 -12.19 -0.96 5.61
CA PRO A 55 -11.76 -0.14 4.48
C PRO A 55 -10.40 0.50 4.77
N LEU A 56 -9.52 0.47 3.77
CA LEU A 56 -8.20 1.09 3.82
C LEU A 56 -7.98 1.95 2.58
N LYS A 57 -7.48 3.16 2.81
CA LYS A 57 -6.87 3.97 1.76
C LYS A 57 -5.37 3.71 1.79
N ILE A 58 -4.79 3.34 0.66
CA ILE A 58 -3.34 3.24 0.49
C ILE A 58 -2.91 4.30 -0.50
N SER A 59 -1.92 5.10 -0.14
CA SER A 59 -1.32 6.12 -1.00
C SER A 59 0.15 5.83 -1.23
N CYS A 60 0.60 6.03 -2.45
CA CYS A 60 2.01 5.98 -2.84
C CYS A 60 2.39 7.32 -3.47
N ALA A 61 3.25 8.06 -2.77
CA ALA A 61 3.83 9.30 -3.28
C ALA A 61 5.30 9.08 -3.66
N ASP A 62 5.78 9.70 -4.73
CA ASP A 62 7.20 9.68 -5.09
C ASP A 62 7.95 10.95 -4.65
N ASP A 63 9.27 10.93 -4.79
CA ASP A 63 10.18 12.04 -4.50
C ASP A 63 10.05 13.25 -5.46
N HIS A 64 9.22 13.13 -6.49
CA HIS A 64 8.82 14.23 -7.37
C HIS A 64 7.46 14.83 -6.98
N GLY A 65 6.82 14.31 -5.92
CA GLY A 65 5.54 14.79 -5.40
C GLY A 65 4.30 14.27 -6.13
N ARG A 66 4.45 13.30 -7.04
CA ARG A 66 3.30 12.62 -7.67
C ARG A 66 2.73 11.61 -6.68
N ASN A 67 1.41 11.45 -6.69
CA ASN A 67 0.71 10.55 -5.77
C ASN A 67 -0.35 9.72 -6.48
N THR A 68 -0.51 8.46 -6.06
CA THR A 68 -1.62 7.59 -6.46
C THR A 68 -2.26 6.96 -5.23
N ASP A 69 -3.59 6.96 -5.20
CA ASP A 69 -4.39 6.36 -4.13
C ASP A 69 -5.14 5.13 -4.65
N ILE A 70 -5.24 4.10 -3.81
CA ILE A 70 -6.18 2.98 -3.99
C ILE A 70 -7.02 2.81 -2.73
N GLN A 71 -8.25 2.31 -2.91
CA GLN A 71 -9.11 1.89 -1.83
C GLN A 71 -9.33 0.39 -1.89
N ILE A 72 -9.12 -0.27 -0.75
CA ILE A 72 -9.33 -1.70 -0.60
C ILE A 72 -10.21 -1.96 0.62
N THR A 73 -10.95 -3.06 0.60
CA THR A 73 -11.60 -3.60 1.80
C THR A 73 -10.86 -4.85 2.22
N VAL A 74 -10.35 -4.87 3.45
CA VAL A 74 -9.79 -6.07 4.06
C VAL A 74 -10.85 -6.74 4.89
N THR A 75 -11.22 -7.97 4.52
CA THR A 75 -12.12 -8.81 5.32
C THR A 75 -11.37 -9.97 5.93
N GLU A 76 -11.87 -10.45 7.07
CA GLU A 76 -11.33 -11.59 7.77
C GLU A 76 -12.32 -12.76 7.67
N LEU A 77 -11.79 -13.96 7.45
CA LEU A 77 -12.52 -15.22 7.55
C LEU A 77 -12.35 -15.86 8.92
#